data_AF-A0A8T3M130-F1
#
_entry.id   AF-A0A8T3M130-F1
#
_cell.length_a   1.000
_cell.length_b   1.000
_cell.length_c   1.000
_cell.angle_alpha   90.00
_cell.angle_beta   90.00
_cell.angle_gamma   90.00
#
_symmetry.space_group_name_H-M   'P 1'
#
loop_
_entity.id
_entity.type
_entity.pdbx_description
1 polymer ?
#
loop_
_entity_poly.entity_id
_entity_poly.type
_entity_poly.pdbx_seq_one_letter_code
_entity_poly.pdbx_strand_id
1 'polypeptide(L)' 'MTDDGAERWEVIWPEGYSVEFRAGPAVLTETDGEVVAETGDRVGVNGSEPTDLGSFCMVGRIFQSTEIVFVDQVPSD' A
#
# COMPACT_ATOMS: atom_id res chain seq x y z
N MET A 1 6.24 17.79 5.05
CA MET A 1 7.45 17.56 4.24
C MET A 1 6.96 16.94 2.95
N THR A 2 6.82 17.72 1.88
CA THR A 2 6.39 17.18 0.59
C THR A 2 7.55 16.37 0.03
N ASP A 3 7.31 15.09 -0.17
CA ASP A 3 8.25 14.14 -0.77
C ASP A 3 8.31 14.37 -2.30
N ASP A 4 8.67 15.59 -2.70
CA ASP A 4 8.68 16.10 -4.10
C ASP A 4 9.73 15.39 -5.00
N GLY A 5 10.29 14.26 -4.55
CA GLY A 5 11.23 13.44 -5.30
C GLY A 5 11.14 11.93 -5.05
N ALA A 6 10.24 11.44 -4.17
CA ALA A 6 10.02 10.01 -4.05
C ALA A 6 9.25 9.49 -5.25
N GLU A 7 9.82 8.47 -5.90
CA GLU A 7 9.13 7.73 -6.95
C GLU A 7 7.84 7.14 -6.39
N ARG A 8 6.71 7.39 -7.05
CA ARG A 8 5.41 6.86 -6.64
C ARG A 8 5.24 5.45 -7.16
N TRP A 9 4.94 4.54 -6.23
CA TRP A 9 4.66 3.15 -6.51
C TRP A 9 3.19 2.85 -6.24
N GLU A 10 2.59 2.08 -7.12
CA GLU A 10 1.31 1.42 -6.91
C GLU A 10 1.58 0.03 -6.35
N VAL A 11 1.12 -0.24 -5.13
CA VAL A 11 1.36 -1.52 -4.47
C VAL A 11 0.19 -2.45 -4.72
N ILE A 12 0.47 -3.61 -5.30
CA ILE A 12 -0.46 -4.75 -5.28
C ILE A 12 -0.22 -5.47 -3.96
N TRP A 13 -1.22 -5.41 -3.08
CA TRP A 13 -1.20 -6.02 -1.75
C TRP A 13 -1.23 -7.55 -1.84
N PRO A 14 -0.70 -8.27 -0.83
CA PRO A 14 -0.71 -9.72 -0.84
C PRO A 14 -2.15 -10.23 -0.69
N GLU A 15 -2.35 -11.51 -1.02
CA GLU A 15 -3.67 -12.13 -0.90
C GLU A 15 -4.22 -11.96 0.52
N GLY A 16 -5.51 -11.64 0.60
CA GLY A 16 -6.20 -11.41 1.85
C GLY A 16 -6.11 -9.99 2.39
N TYR A 17 -5.39 -9.08 1.72
CA TYR A 17 -5.37 -7.66 2.05
C TYR A 17 -6.07 -6.82 0.98
N SER A 18 -6.71 -5.73 1.41
CA SER A 18 -7.34 -4.78 0.48
C SER A 18 -7.32 -3.35 1.00
N VAL A 19 -7.30 -2.38 0.09
CA VAL A 19 -7.44 -0.95 0.43
C VAL A 19 -8.89 -0.53 0.24
N GLU A 20 -9.49 -0.04 1.32
CA GLU A 20 -10.85 0.49 1.33
C GLU A 20 -10.85 2.00 1.57
N PHE A 21 -11.77 2.71 0.92
CA PHE A 21 -12.03 4.13 1.18
C PHE A 21 -13.25 4.28 2.08
N ARG A 22 -13.03 4.35 3.40
CA ARG A 22 -14.12 4.44 4.39
C ARG A 22 -14.47 5.91 4.68
N ALA A 23 -15.32 6.50 3.84
CA ALA A 23 -15.87 7.87 3.99
C ALA A 23 -14.83 8.96 4.39
N GLY A 24 -13.57 8.77 4.01
CA GLY A 24 -12.41 9.44 4.60
C GLY A 24 -11.10 8.87 4.03
N PRO A 25 -10.01 8.77 4.83
CA PRO A 25 -8.73 8.26 4.35
C PRO A 25 -8.81 6.81 3.86
N ALA A 26 -7.83 6.42 3.05
CA ALA A 26 -7.64 5.03 2.66
C ALA A 26 -7.17 4.23 3.89
N VAL A 27 -7.74 3.04 4.06
CA VAL A 27 -7.33 2.08 5.09
C VAL A 27 -6.96 0.76 4.45
N LEU A 28 -5.88 0.14 4.93
CA LEU A 28 -5.50 -1.22 4.58
C LEU A 28 -6.20 -2.17 5.54
N THR A 29 -6.85 -3.19 4.98
CA THR A 29 -7.66 -4.15 5.72
C THR A 29 -7.26 -5.58 5.42
N GLU A 30 -7.45 -6.46 6.39
CA GLU A 30 -7.36 -7.92 6.22
C GLU A 30 -8.67 -8.55 5.74
N THR A 31 -8.65 -9.86 5.52
CA THR A 31 -9.78 -10.64 4.96
C THR A 31 -11.02 -10.62 5.84
N ASP A 32 -10.83 -10.46 7.15
CA ASP A 32 -11.92 -10.33 8.12
C ASP A 32 -12.43 -8.89 8.27
N GLY A 33 -11.81 -7.94 7.56
CA GLY A 33 -12.14 -6.51 7.60
C GLY A 33 -11.47 -5.74 8.73
N GLU A 34 -10.54 -6.36 9.50
CA GLU A 34 -9.71 -5.68 10.48
C GLU A 34 -8.84 -4.63 9.79
N VAL A 35 -8.78 -3.42 10.35
CA VAL A 35 -7.91 -2.35 9.86
C VAL A 35 -6.51 -2.58 10.38
N VAL A 36 -5.58 -2.84 9.46
CA VAL A 36 -4.17 -3.07 9.80
C VAL A 36 -3.33 -1.80 9.70
N ALA A 37 -3.69 -0.86 8.83
CA ALA A 37 -2.99 0.42 8.68
C ALA A 37 -3.91 1.50 8.13
N GLU A 38 -3.67 2.74 8.52
CA GLU A 38 -4.37 3.92 8.03
C GLU A 38 -3.44 4.83 7.21
N THR A 39 -4.02 5.86 6.58
CA THR A 39 -3.23 6.85 5.84
C THR A 39 -2.27 7.58 6.78
N GLY A 40 -0.97 7.50 6.49
CA GLY A 40 0.08 8.11 7.30
C GLY A 40 0.95 7.08 8.04
N ASP A 41 0.42 5.87 8.24
CA ASP A 41 1.18 4.75 8.77
C ASP A 41 2.26 4.28 7.80
N ARG A 42 3.29 3.64 8.35
CA ARG A 42 4.36 3.04 7.56
C ARG A 42 4.16 1.53 7.50
N VAL A 43 3.93 1.02 6.31
CA VAL A 43 3.81 -0.41 6.04
C VAL A 43 5.05 -0.90 5.31
N GLY A 44 5.76 -1.86 5.89
CA GLY A 44 6.88 -2.56 5.25
C GLY A 44 6.39 -3.81 4.57
N VAL A 45 6.76 -4.00 3.29
CA VAL A 45 6.39 -5.17 2.51
C VAL A 45 7.62 -5.78 1.83
N ASN A 46 7.63 -7.10 1.66
CA ASN A 46 8.53 -7.76 0.71
C ASN A 46 7.79 -7.99 -0.61
N GLY A 47 8.52 -7.98 -1.71
CA GLY A 47 7.96 -8.13 -3.04
C GLY A 47 8.95 -7.79 -4.15
N SER A 48 8.44 -7.59 -5.35
CA SER A 48 9.24 -7.24 -6.52
C SER A 48 8.43 -6.44 -7.54
N GLU A 49 9.13 -5.70 -8.40
CA GLU A 49 8.54 -5.14 -9.62
C GLU A 49 8.17 -6.28 -10.58
N PRO A 50 6.89 -6.44 -10.95
CA PRO A 50 6.46 -7.50 -11.85
C PRO A 50 6.95 -7.22 -13.28
N THR A 51 7.52 -8.24 -13.93
CA THR A 51 8.13 -8.10 -15.26
C THR A 51 7.12 -8.18 -16.41
N ASP A 52 5.91 -8.63 -16.12
CA ASP A 52 4.86 -9.00 -17.07
C ASP A 52 3.62 -8.09 -17.00
N LEU A 53 3.52 -7.24 -15.97
CA LEU A 53 2.47 -6.23 -15.85
C LEU A 53 2.90 -4.94 -16.57
N GLY A 54 2.69 -4.89 -17.88
CA GLY A 54 2.79 -3.66 -18.66
C GLY A 54 1.49 -2.86 -18.60
N SER A 55 1.50 -1.70 -17.95
CA SER A 55 0.30 -0.87 -17.86
C SER A 55 0.24 0.20 -18.93
N PHE A 56 -0.90 0.24 -19.62
CA PHE A 56 -1.22 1.23 -20.64
C PHE A 56 -1.79 2.54 -20.08
N CYS A 57 -2.06 2.65 -18.76
CA CYS A 57 -2.70 3.83 -18.15
C CYS A 57 -2.20 4.21 -16.74
N MET A 58 -1.07 3.68 -16.27
CA MET A 58 -0.68 3.88 -14.86
C MET A 58 -0.01 5.22 -14.56
N VAL A 59 -0.25 5.69 -13.33
CA VAL A 59 0.30 6.93 -12.74
C VAL A 59 1.67 6.70 -12.10
N GLY A 60 2.08 5.44 -11.87
CA GLY A 60 3.36 5.06 -11.27
C GLY A 60 3.79 3.63 -11.63
N ARG A 61 4.94 3.18 -11.10
CA ARG A 61 5.41 1.79 -11.25
C ARG A 61 4.64 0.87 -10.33
N ILE A 62 4.46 -0.40 -10.71
CA ILE A 62 3.85 -1.41 -9.82
C ILE A 62 4.93 -2.04 -8.95
N PHE A 63 4.62 -2.19 -7.67
CA PHE A 63 5.32 -3.12 -6.79
C PHE A 63 4.35 -4.22 -6.35
N GLN A 64 4.64 -5.46 -6.71
CA GLN A 64 3.83 -6.60 -6.28
C GLN A 64 4.38 -7.13 -4.96
N SER A 65 3.61 -6.95 -3.89
CA SER A 65 3.98 -7.46 -2.56
C SER A 65 3.54 -8.90 -2.36
N THR A 66 4.33 -9.65 -1.58
CA THR A 66 4.07 -11.04 -1.22
C THR A 66 3.77 -11.22 0.26
N GLU A 67 4.21 -10.28 1.10
CA GLU A 67 3.98 -10.30 2.54
C GLU A 67 4.10 -8.89 3.14
N ILE A 68 3.38 -8.67 4.24
CA ILE A 68 3.59 -7.52 5.13
C ILE A 68 4.60 -7.94 6.21
N VAL A 69 5.68 -7.17 6.32
CA VAL A 69 6.78 -7.42 7.26
C VAL A 69 6.59 -6.64 8.56
N PHE A 70 6.07 -5.41 8.47
CA PHE A 70 5.74 -4.60 9.63
C PHE A 70 4.66 -3.55 9.31
N VAL A 71 3.98 -3.12 10.35
CA VAL A 71 3.19 -1.88 10.36
C VAL A 71 3.66 -1.04 11.54
N ASP A 72 4.11 0.17 11.26
CA ASP A 72 4.47 1.18 12.25
C ASP A 72 3.40 2.28 12.22
N GLN A 73 2.51 2.22 13.22
CA GLN A 73 1.41 3.16 13.34
C GLN A 73 1.95 4.52 13.76
N VAL A 74 1.75 5.51 12.90
CA VAL A 74 2.13 6.88 13.21
C VAL A 74 0.94 7.53 13.91
N PRO A 75 1.02 7.84 15.22
CA PRO A 75 -0.11 8.42 15.93
C PRO A 75 -0.50 9.73 15.25
N SER A 76 -1.75 9.79 14.82
CA SER A 76 -2.36 11.01 14.30
C SER A 76 -2.64 11.95 15.48
N ASP A 77 -1.87 13.04 15.59
CA ASP A 77 -2.09 14.14 16.56
C ASP A 77 -3.28 15.02 16.11
#